data_AF-A0A3N0ZTK5-F1
#
_entry.id   AF-A0A3N0ZTK5-F1
#
_cell.length_a   1.000
_cell.length_b   1.000
_cell.length_c   1.000
_cell.angle_alpha   90.00
_cell.angle_beta   90.00
_cell.angle_gamma   90.00
#
_symmetry.space_group_name_H-M   'P 1'
#
loop_
_entity.id
_entity.type
_entity.pdbx_description
1 polymer ?
#
loop_
_entity_poly.entity_id
_entity_poly.type
_entity_poly.pdbx_seq_one_letter_code
_entity_poly.pdbx_strand_id
1 'polypeptide(L)'
;LFSEPFSVQLYKYDYDTLRYKDAFEFEKWIVEQFEGIANIKQRNDFGMDGKRRDGTPIQVKRSDNIGRNVIDNFQSACKRYDSNLFEKNKKAGNPVGYIIAFSFGKGAVQEVARLHNEENIIIKLVTVEEIVPIAKKPKLTVTLKDLGTVPGKAKTQLREIEFTATAESESGIEFYSWDFDYNDEEKKFNASIMLDKDGIQTHKFEPGQHTIAIKAIDNEGLEAIEVVRVKVNGEVERE
;
A
#
# COMPACT_ATOMS: atom_id res chain seq x y z
N LEU A 1 36.76 -24.23 -7.48
CA LEU A 1 35.34 -23.98 -7.14
C LEU A 1 35.14 -22.47 -7.19
N PHE A 2 34.58 -21.94 -8.28
CA PHE A 2 34.00 -20.60 -8.27
C PHE A 2 32.52 -20.81 -7.99
N SER A 3 32.02 -20.27 -6.87
CA SER A 3 30.58 -20.23 -6.63
C SER A 3 29.94 -19.44 -7.77
N GLU A 4 28.78 -19.88 -8.25
CA GLU A 4 28.00 -19.07 -9.19
C GLU A 4 27.76 -17.67 -8.58
N PRO A 5 27.73 -16.62 -9.43
CA PRO A 5 27.41 -15.28 -8.96
C PRO A 5 26.01 -15.29 -8.33
N PHE A 6 25.95 -15.15 -7.01
CA PHE A 6 24.71 -14.97 -6.30
C PHE A 6 24.43 -13.46 -6.17
N SER A 7 23.19 -13.06 -6.38
CA SER A 7 22.72 -11.71 -6.08
C SER A 7 22.05 -11.72 -4.70
N VAL A 8 22.44 -10.80 -3.82
CA VAL A 8 21.68 -10.55 -2.59
C VAL A 8 20.44 -9.74 -2.96
N GLN A 9 19.28 -10.38 -2.88
CA GLN A 9 18.00 -9.70 -3.01
C GLN A 9 17.65 -9.12 -1.64
N LEU A 10 17.68 -7.79 -1.51
CA LEU A 10 17.28 -7.13 -0.26
C LEU A 10 15.81 -7.44 0.02
N TYR A 11 15.50 -7.76 1.27
CA TYR A 11 14.11 -7.96 1.71
C TYR A 11 13.33 -6.68 1.43
N LYS A 12 12.33 -6.77 0.53
CA LYS A 12 11.33 -5.71 0.40
C LYS A 12 10.38 -5.79 1.58
N TYR A 13 10.05 -4.65 2.16
CA TYR A 13 9.06 -4.59 3.23
C TYR A 13 7.65 -4.66 2.65
N ASP A 14 6.76 -5.43 3.28
CA ASP A 14 5.34 -5.40 2.94
C ASP A 14 4.73 -4.05 3.36
N TYR A 15 4.06 -3.39 2.42
CA TYR A 15 3.45 -2.07 2.62
C TYR A 15 2.53 -2.05 3.84
N ASP A 16 1.62 -3.02 3.93
CA ASP A 16 0.62 -3.09 4.99
C ASP A 16 1.28 -3.28 6.36
N THR A 17 2.26 -4.17 6.45
CA THR A 17 3.01 -4.41 7.68
C THR A 17 3.65 -3.13 8.22
N LEU A 18 4.29 -2.33 7.37
CA LEU A 18 4.84 -1.04 7.78
C LEU A 18 3.74 -0.03 8.13
N ARG A 19 2.69 0.01 7.31
CA ARG A 19 1.56 0.94 7.43
C ARG A 19 0.72 0.70 8.67
N TYR A 20 0.70 -0.51 9.23
CA TYR A 20 -0.08 -0.89 10.41
C TYR A 20 0.75 -1.19 11.67
N LYS A 21 2.08 -1.04 11.61
CA LYS A 21 2.98 -1.16 12.78
C LYS A 21 2.58 -0.22 13.93
N ASP A 22 3.15 -0.35 15.12
CA ASP A 22 3.03 0.71 16.13
C ASP A 22 3.61 2.04 15.59
N ALA A 23 2.95 3.16 15.91
CA ALA A 23 3.31 4.47 15.35
C ALA A 23 4.68 4.93 15.83
N PHE A 24 4.95 4.79 17.11
CA PHE A 24 6.20 5.21 17.71
C PHE A 24 7.36 4.31 17.26
N GLU A 25 7.12 3.00 17.18
CA GLU A 25 8.12 2.08 16.64
C GLU A 25 8.45 2.38 15.17
N PHE A 26 7.45 2.67 14.35
CA PHE A 26 7.66 3.02 12.95
C PHE A 26 8.42 4.34 12.80
N GLU A 27 8.01 5.39 13.53
CA GLU A 27 8.69 6.69 13.57
C GLU A 27 10.17 6.54 13.88
N LYS A 28 10.49 5.83 14.96
CA LYS A 28 11.87 5.58 15.35
C LYS A 28 12.64 4.83 14.27
N TRP A 29 12.07 3.73 13.80
CA TRP A 29 12.71 2.86 12.83
C TRP A 29 12.98 3.57 11.50
N ILE A 30 12.00 4.28 10.94
CA ILE A 30 12.17 4.94 9.63
C ILE A 30 13.11 6.13 9.70
N VAL A 31 13.16 6.85 10.82
CA VAL A 31 14.16 7.90 11.03
C VAL A 31 15.57 7.32 11.05
N GLU A 32 15.77 6.16 11.70
CA GLU A 32 17.06 5.46 11.71
C GLU A 32 17.44 4.94 10.31
N GLN A 33 16.49 4.39 9.54
CA GLN A 33 16.72 4.00 8.14
C GLN A 33 17.07 5.21 7.26
N PHE A 34 16.48 6.37 7.56
CA PHE A 34 16.82 7.64 6.94
C PHE A 34 18.08 8.29 7.54
N GLU A 35 18.97 7.52 8.17
CA GLU A 35 20.23 7.98 8.78
C GLU A 35 20.10 9.14 9.78
N GLY A 36 18.90 9.30 10.34
CA GLY A 36 18.57 10.29 11.35
C GLY A 36 18.77 9.77 12.77
N ILE A 37 18.48 10.66 13.73
CA ILE A 37 18.48 10.40 15.16
C ILE A 37 17.04 10.58 15.63
N ALA A 38 16.39 9.47 15.98
CA ALA A 38 15.02 9.46 16.47
C ALA A 38 14.91 10.03 17.89
N ASN A 39 13.76 10.60 18.21
CA ASN A 39 13.50 11.10 19.55
C ASN A 39 13.27 9.94 20.53
N ILE A 40 13.89 10.03 21.72
CA ILE A 40 13.80 9.01 22.77
C ILE A 40 12.46 9.12 23.53
N LYS A 41 11.81 10.30 23.51
CA LYS A 41 10.54 10.58 24.19
C LYS A 41 9.67 11.51 23.34
N GLN A 42 8.38 11.21 23.20
CA GLN A 42 7.37 12.00 22.45
C GLN A 42 6.83 13.26 23.19
N ARG A 43 7.50 13.75 24.25
CA ARG A 43 6.98 14.89 25.04
C ARG A 43 7.75 16.16 24.72
N ASN A 44 7.01 17.22 24.41
CA ASN A 44 7.48 18.61 24.17
C ASN A 44 8.34 18.82 22.90
N ASP A 45 8.22 17.95 21.90
CA ASP A 45 8.97 18.02 20.63
C ASP A 45 8.27 18.82 19.52
N PHE A 46 7.14 19.47 19.83
CA PHE A 46 6.34 20.24 18.87
C PHE A 46 5.88 19.42 17.64
N GLY A 47 5.78 18.09 17.77
CA GLY A 47 5.37 17.20 16.68
C GLY A 47 6.50 16.83 15.71
N MET A 48 7.75 16.89 16.18
CA MET A 48 8.93 16.39 15.47
C MET A 48 9.30 14.99 15.98
N ASP A 49 9.61 14.08 15.07
CA ASP A 49 9.83 12.66 15.40
C ASP A 49 11.33 12.31 15.44
N GLY A 50 12.17 13.16 14.86
CA GLY A 50 13.62 13.06 14.94
C GLY A 50 14.34 14.20 14.24
N LYS A 51 15.64 14.00 13.98
CA LYS A 51 16.49 14.98 13.28
C LYS A 51 17.60 14.32 12.49
N ARG A 52 18.07 14.98 11.44
CA ARG A 52 19.31 14.61 10.74
C ARG A 52 20.53 14.87 11.65
N ARG A 53 21.69 14.34 11.25
CA ARG A 53 22.96 14.51 12.00
C ARG A 53 23.37 15.98 12.17
N ASP A 54 22.96 16.84 11.24
CA ASP A 54 23.20 18.29 11.27
C ASP A 54 22.19 19.06 12.14
N GLY A 55 21.23 18.37 12.76
CA GLY A 55 20.18 18.95 13.58
C GLY A 55 18.88 19.28 12.83
N THR A 56 18.84 19.12 11.50
CA THR A 56 17.65 19.47 10.70
C THR A 56 16.47 18.58 11.09
N PRO A 57 15.30 19.16 11.43
CA PRO A 57 14.16 18.40 11.96
C PRO A 57 13.54 17.46 10.93
N ILE A 58 13.04 16.32 11.43
CA ILE A 58 12.30 15.31 10.66
C ILE A 58 10.93 15.11 11.31
N GLN A 59 9.88 15.14 10.50
CA GLN A 59 8.55 14.70 10.88
C GLN A 59 8.14 13.50 10.05
N VAL A 60 7.54 12.50 10.69
CA VAL A 60 7.07 11.27 10.09
C VAL A 60 5.55 11.26 10.12
N LYS A 61 4.92 10.85 9.03
CA LYS A 61 3.49 10.57 8.96
C LYS A 61 3.27 9.20 8.33
N ARG A 62 2.55 8.33 9.04
CA ARG A 62 2.17 7.01 8.53
C ARG A 62 1.00 7.03 7.55
N SER A 63 0.43 8.18 7.26
CA SER A 63 -0.72 8.29 6.37
C SER A 63 -0.30 8.55 4.92
N ASP A 64 -1.21 8.18 4.03
CA ASP A 64 -1.16 8.51 2.61
C ASP A 64 -1.73 9.90 2.34
N ASN A 65 -1.40 10.44 1.18
CA ASN A 65 -1.97 11.67 0.62
C ASN A 65 -1.87 12.85 1.61
N ILE A 66 -0.69 13.07 2.17
CA ILE A 66 -0.44 14.17 3.11
C ILE A 66 -0.86 15.51 2.50
N GLY A 67 -1.68 16.25 3.24
CA GLY A 67 -2.24 17.52 2.82
C GLY A 67 -1.33 18.72 3.11
N ARG A 68 -1.71 19.86 2.54
CA ARG A 68 -1.05 21.17 2.71
C ARG A 68 -0.89 21.57 4.19
N ASN A 69 -1.92 21.32 5.01
CA ASN A 69 -1.94 21.69 6.43
C ASN A 69 -0.74 21.12 7.21
N VAL A 70 -0.26 19.93 6.86
CA VAL A 70 0.91 19.33 7.50
C VAL A 70 2.17 20.12 7.18
N ILE A 71 2.30 20.60 5.93
CA ILE A 71 3.44 21.41 5.50
C ILE A 71 3.48 22.74 6.25
N ASP A 72 2.33 23.44 6.33
CA ASP A 72 2.22 24.73 7.01
C ASP A 72 2.55 24.61 8.51
N ASN A 73 1.99 23.58 9.16
CA ASN A 73 2.25 23.31 10.57
C ASN A 73 3.72 22.94 10.82
N PHE A 74 4.31 22.13 9.94
CA PHE A 74 5.71 21.71 10.06
C PHE A 74 6.68 22.86 9.84
N GLN A 75 6.41 23.73 8.86
CA GLN A 75 7.19 24.95 8.63
C GLN A 75 7.24 25.82 9.89
N SER A 76 6.09 26.02 10.51
CA SER A 76 5.97 26.80 11.75
C SER A 76 6.70 26.13 12.92
N ALA A 77 6.65 24.79 13.01
CA ALA A 77 7.37 24.02 14.01
C ALA A 77 8.89 24.11 13.83
N CYS A 78 9.40 23.99 12.60
CA CYS A 78 10.83 24.10 12.27
C CYS A 78 11.42 25.44 12.74
N LYS A 79 10.70 26.54 12.48
CA LYS A 79 11.12 27.87 12.89
C LYS A 79 11.16 28.04 14.41
N ARG A 80 10.20 27.43 15.13
CA ARG A 80 10.12 27.47 16.60
C ARG A 80 11.17 26.60 17.28
N TYR A 81 11.52 25.47 16.68
CA TYR A 81 12.50 24.53 17.22
C TYR A 81 13.90 25.12 17.26
N ASP A 82 14.39 25.63 16.13
CA ASP A 82 15.68 26.29 16.04
C ASP A 82 15.66 27.36 14.94
N SER A 83 15.40 28.60 15.36
CA SER A 83 15.33 29.75 14.46
C SER A 83 16.67 30.03 13.76
N ASN A 84 17.80 29.76 14.45
CA ASN A 84 19.12 30.02 13.90
C ASN A 84 19.47 29.01 12.82
N LEU A 85 19.20 27.72 13.06
CA LEU A 85 19.39 26.66 12.07
C LEU A 85 18.46 26.86 10.87
N PHE A 86 17.20 27.24 11.11
CA PHE A 86 16.23 27.53 10.07
C PHE A 86 16.72 28.62 9.11
N GLU A 87 17.13 29.77 9.65
CA GLU A 87 17.65 30.88 8.83
C GLU A 87 18.98 30.55 8.15
N LYS A 88 19.84 29.75 8.81
CA LYS A 88 21.09 29.26 8.20
C LYS A 88 20.81 28.37 7.00
N ASN A 89 19.92 27.38 7.13
CA ASN A 89 19.58 26.45 6.05
C ASN A 89 18.87 27.17 4.89
N LYS A 90 17.93 28.07 5.21
CA LYS A 90 17.27 28.95 4.23
C LYS A 90 18.27 29.77 3.42
N LYS A 91 19.27 30.39 4.06
CA LYS A 91 20.31 31.17 3.36
C LYS A 91 21.26 30.30 2.53
N ALA A 92 21.56 29.10 3.01
CA ALA A 92 22.45 28.17 2.33
C ALA A 92 21.77 27.40 1.18
N GLY A 93 20.45 27.53 1.00
CA GLY A 93 19.70 26.71 0.05
C GLY A 93 19.56 25.24 0.47
N ASN A 94 19.72 24.96 1.76
CA ASN A 94 19.55 23.62 2.33
C ASN A 94 18.10 23.42 2.81
N PRO A 95 17.64 22.16 2.89
CA PRO A 95 16.36 21.86 3.50
C PRO A 95 16.28 22.35 4.95
N VAL A 96 15.20 23.05 5.29
CA VAL A 96 14.92 23.47 6.68
C VAL A 96 14.27 22.34 7.49
N GLY A 97 13.79 21.31 6.82
CA GLY A 97 13.15 20.15 7.44
C GLY A 97 12.83 19.06 6.41
N TYR A 98 12.61 17.85 6.90
CA TYR A 98 12.21 16.69 6.11
C TYR A 98 10.87 16.17 6.62
N ILE A 99 9.96 15.85 5.70
CA ILE A 99 8.73 15.13 6.04
C ILE A 99 8.80 13.78 5.35
N ILE A 100 8.69 12.71 6.15
CA ILE A 100 8.64 11.33 5.67
C ILE A 100 7.18 10.86 5.71
N ALA A 101 6.65 10.37 4.59
CA ALA A 101 5.31 9.79 4.55
C ALA A 101 5.17 8.72 3.48
N PHE A 102 4.07 7.97 3.46
CA PHE A 102 3.84 7.00 2.38
C PHE A 102 3.53 7.68 1.04
N SER A 103 2.76 8.77 1.06
CA SER A 103 2.51 9.55 -0.15
C SER A 103 2.09 11.00 0.18
N PHE A 104 2.31 11.91 -0.77
CA PHE A 104 1.99 13.33 -0.63
C PHE A 104 0.91 13.73 -1.63
N GLY A 105 -0.09 14.46 -1.14
CA GLY A 105 -1.13 15.00 -2.00
C GLY A 105 -0.67 16.19 -2.81
N LYS A 106 -1.40 16.49 -3.89
CA LYS A 106 -1.12 17.63 -4.78
C LYS A 106 -0.96 18.95 -4.02
N GLY A 107 -1.79 19.18 -2.99
CA GLY A 107 -1.72 20.38 -2.17
C GLY A 107 -0.41 20.52 -1.37
N ALA A 108 0.14 19.42 -0.86
CA ALA A 108 1.43 19.44 -0.17
C ALA A 108 2.58 19.75 -1.13
N VAL A 109 2.59 19.12 -2.31
CA VAL A 109 3.60 19.36 -3.35
C VAL A 109 3.57 20.81 -3.83
N GLN A 110 2.37 21.36 -4.07
CA GLN A 110 2.18 22.74 -4.46
C GLN A 110 2.65 23.73 -3.38
N GLU A 111 2.39 23.44 -2.11
CA GLU A 111 2.81 24.31 -1.01
C GLU A 111 4.32 24.34 -0.84
N VAL A 112 5.00 23.19 -0.94
CA VAL A 112 6.48 23.16 -0.91
C VAL A 112 7.07 23.95 -2.08
N ALA A 113 6.50 23.82 -3.28
CA ALA A 113 6.93 24.60 -4.44
C ALA A 113 6.71 26.11 -4.23
N ARG A 114 5.57 26.52 -3.65
CA ARG A 114 5.29 27.91 -3.29
C ARG A 114 6.33 28.43 -2.29
N LEU A 115 6.58 27.70 -1.20
CA LEU A 115 7.56 28.05 -0.16
C LEU A 115 8.97 28.20 -0.74
N HIS A 116 9.37 27.34 -1.67
CA HIS A 116 10.66 27.44 -2.33
C HIS A 116 10.75 28.70 -3.21
N ASN A 117 9.74 28.95 -4.04
CA ASN A 117 9.76 30.05 -5.01
C ASN A 117 9.60 31.44 -4.36
N GLU A 118 8.71 31.56 -3.37
CA GLU A 118 8.36 32.86 -2.77
C GLU A 118 9.24 33.20 -1.57
N GLU A 119 9.60 32.20 -0.76
CA GLU A 119 10.24 32.42 0.53
C GLU A 119 11.64 31.79 0.62
N ASN A 120 12.12 31.12 -0.43
CA ASN A 120 13.35 30.33 -0.44
C ASN A 120 13.41 29.30 0.70
N ILE A 121 12.26 28.78 1.11
CA ILE A 121 12.13 27.76 2.16
C ILE A 121 12.01 26.40 1.49
N ILE A 122 12.94 25.49 1.80
CA ILE A 122 12.97 24.14 1.24
C ILE A 122 12.55 23.14 2.32
N ILE A 123 11.37 22.54 2.17
CA ILE A 123 10.95 21.37 2.95
C ILE A 123 11.02 20.17 2.03
N LYS A 124 11.84 19.17 2.37
CA LYS A 124 11.97 17.98 1.52
C LYS A 124 10.90 16.95 1.89
N LEU A 125 10.06 16.64 0.92
CA LEU A 125 9.12 15.52 0.99
C LEU A 125 9.89 14.25 0.61
N VAL A 126 9.85 13.25 1.48
CA VAL A 126 10.54 11.97 1.29
C VAL A 126 9.50 10.87 1.45
N THR A 127 9.34 10.02 0.45
CA THR A 127 8.44 8.87 0.59
C THR A 127 9.11 7.71 1.32
N VAL A 128 8.35 6.85 1.98
CA VAL A 128 8.91 5.65 2.64
C VAL A 128 9.63 4.75 1.61
N GLU A 129 9.10 4.66 0.38
CA GLU A 129 9.68 3.89 -0.72
C GLU A 129 11.04 4.43 -1.21
N GLU A 130 11.34 5.72 -0.98
CA GLU A 130 12.67 6.29 -1.25
C GLU A 130 13.72 5.87 -0.22
N ILE A 131 13.29 5.46 0.98
CA ILE A 131 14.19 5.11 2.10
C ILE A 131 14.42 3.61 2.13
N VAL A 132 13.35 2.83 1.95
CA VAL A 132 13.38 1.37 2.00
C VAL A 132 12.64 0.79 0.80
N PRO A 133 13.10 -0.35 0.25
CA PRO A 133 12.37 -1.02 -0.80
C PRO A 133 11.05 -1.58 -0.24
N ILE A 134 9.93 -1.22 -0.84
CA ILE A 134 8.59 -1.68 -0.45
C ILE A 134 8.05 -2.59 -1.55
N ALA A 135 7.46 -3.72 -1.16
CA ALA A 135 6.70 -4.56 -2.06
C ALA A 135 5.21 -4.19 -1.95
N LYS A 136 4.58 -3.91 -3.09
CA LYS A 136 3.17 -3.56 -3.18
C LYS A 136 2.39 -4.78 -3.62
N LYS A 137 1.33 -5.12 -2.89
CA LYS A 137 0.45 -6.23 -3.25
C LYS A 137 -0.16 -6.01 -4.64
N PRO A 138 -0.43 -7.09 -5.39
CA PRO A 138 -1.10 -6.98 -6.67
C PRO A 138 -2.46 -6.30 -6.54
N LYS A 139 -2.84 -5.47 -7.51
CA LYS A 139 -4.19 -4.92 -7.60
C LYS A 139 -5.05 -5.90 -8.39
N LEU A 140 -5.94 -6.61 -7.71
CA LEU A 140 -6.84 -7.59 -8.32
C LEU A 140 -8.21 -6.96 -8.61
N THR A 141 -8.74 -7.24 -9.80
CA THR A 141 -10.12 -6.94 -10.20
C THR A 141 -10.76 -8.20 -10.77
N VAL A 142 -12.03 -8.43 -10.43
CA VAL A 142 -12.79 -9.58 -10.93
C VAL A 142 -14.04 -9.09 -11.66
N THR A 143 -14.25 -9.59 -12.87
CA THR A 143 -15.46 -9.38 -13.66
C THR A 143 -16.20 -10.68 -13.90
N LEU A 144 -17.53 -10.61 -14.03
CA LEU A 144 -18.38 -11.76 -14.21
C LEU A 144 -19.16 -11.65 -15.51
N LYS A 145 -19.41 -12.79 -16.15
CA LYS A 145 -20.24 -12.92 -17.32
C LYS A 145 -21.17 -14.11 -17.16
N ASP A 146 -22.47 -13.85 -17.11
CA ASP A 146 -23.49 -14.89 -17.08
C ASP A 146 -23.57 -15.58 -18.45
N LEU A 147 -23.29 -16.89 -18.48
CA LEU A 147 -23.37 -17.72 -19.68
C LEU A 147 -24.75 -18.37 -19.84
N GLY A 148 -25.65 -18.18 -18.87
CA GLY A 148 -27.03 -18.63 -18.91
C GLY A 148 -27.27 -19.93 -18.14
N THR A 149 -28.40 -20.57 -18.46
CA THR A 149 -28.88 -21.74 -17.74
C THR A 149 -28.39 -23.04 -18.38
N VAL A 150 -27.86 -23.94 -17.55
CA VAL A 150 -27.46 -25.29 -17.96
C VAL A 150 -28.22 -26.38 -17.18
N PRO A 151 -28.45 -27.57 -17.77
CA PRO A 151 -29.12 -28.67 -17.07
C PRO A 151 -28.32 -29.16 -15.86
N GLY A 152 -28.97 -29.25 -14.70
CA GLY A 152 -28.42 -29.85 -13.49
C GLY A 152 -28.88 -31.31 -13.28
N LYS A 153 -28.55 -31.87 -12.11
CA LYS A 153 -29.02 -33.21 -11.71
C LYS A 153 -30.50 -33.14 -11.29
N ALA A 154 -31.28 -34.17 -11.60
CA ALA A 154 -32.67 -34.31 -11.14
C ALA A 154 -33.62 -33.11 -11.43
N LYS A 155 -33.66 -32.66 -12.69
CA LYS A 155 -34.50 -31.53 -13.18
C LYS A 155 -34.17 -30.15 -12.59
N THR A 156 -33.04 -29.97 -11.90
CA THR A 156 -32.58 -28.64 -11.49
C THR A 156 -31.97 -27.87 -12.66
N GLN A 157 -32.08 -26.55 -12.62
CA GLN A 157 -31.44 -25.62 -13.56
C GLN A 157 -30.32 -24.91 -12.82
N LEU A 158 -29.09 -25.01 -13.32
CA LEU A 158 -27.92 -24.32 -12.78
C LEU A 158 -27.63 -23.08 -13.63
N ARG A 159 -27.03 -22.05 -13.04
CA ARG A 159 -26.47 -20.92 -13.80
C ARG A 159 -24.97 -21.09 -13.96
N GLU A 160 -24.52 -21.00 -15.20
CA GLU A 160 -23.10 -21.07 -15.53
C GLU A 160 -22.55 -19.65 -15.65
N ILE A 161 -21.50 -19.34 -14.91
CA ILE A 161 -20.92 -18.00 -14.82
C ILE A 161 -19.43 -18.11 -15.11
N GLU A 162 -18.95 -17.28 -16.03
CA GLU A 162 -17.54 -17.06 -16.29
C GLU A 162 -17.03 -15.92 -15.41
N PHE A 163 -15.91 -16.15 -14.76
CA PHE A 163 -15.17 -15.18 -13.98
C PHE A 163 -13.86 -14.88 -14.70
N THR A 164 -13.53 -13.60 -14.78
CA THR A 164 -12.25 -13.13 -15.28
C THR A 164 -11.58 -12.32 -14.19
N ALA A 165 -10.46 -12.84 -13.68
CA ALA A 165 -9.57 -12.17 -12.77
C ALA A 165 -8.48 -11.45 -13.58
N THR A 166 -8.24 -10.19 -13.27
CA THR A 166 -7.14 -9.42 -13.83
C THR A 166 -6.41 -8.77 -12.68
N ALA A 167 -5.11 -9.02 -12.58
CA ALA A 167 -4.27 -8.40 -11.57
C ALA A 167 -3.06 -7.69 -12.18
N GLU A 168 -2.63 -6.62 -11.52
CA GLU A 168 -1.44 -5.85 -11.87
C GLU A 168 -0.49 -5.77 -10.67
N SER A 169 0.79 -6.10 -10.89
CA SER A 169 1.88 -5.89 -9.94
C SER A 169 3.13 -5.41 -10.67
N GLU A 170 4.06 -4.77 -9.94
CA GLU A 170 5.34 -4.33 -10.50
C GLU A 170 6.22 -5.51 -10.94
N SER A 171 6.05 -6.68 -10.30
CA SER A 171 6.82 -7.90 -10.55
C SER A 171 6.18 -8.82 -11.61
N GLY A 172 4.94 -8.54 -12.02
CA GLY A 172 4.11 -9.45 -12.84
C GLY A 172 3.38 -10.49 -11.99
N ILE A 173 2.25 -10.98 -12.52
CA ILE A 173 1.42 -11.98 -11.85
C ILE A 173 1.95 -13.37 -12.16
N GLU A 174 2.11 -14.17 -11.11
CA GLU A 174 2.58 -15.55 -11.20
C GLU A 174 1.38 -16.46 -11.46
N PHE A 175 0.30 -16.41 -10.66
CA PHE A 175 -0.92 -17.17 -10.92
C PHE A 175 -2.12 -16.68 -10.09
N TYR A 176 -3.29 -17.23 -10.39
CA TYR A 176 -4.53 -17.07 -9.65
C TYR A 176 -4.94 -18.37 -8.95
N SER A 177 -5.79 -18.26 -7.94
CA SER A 177 -6.44 -19.38 -7.25
C SER A 177 -7.87 -19.01 -6.90
N TRP A 178 -8.75 -20.00 -6.86
CA TRP A 178 -10.19 -19.80 -6.79
C TRP A 178 -10.81 -20.66 -5.68
N ASP A 179 -11.60 -20.04 -4.83
CA ASP A 179 -12.41 -20.69 -3.80
C ASP A 179 -13.88 -20.34 -4.06
N PHE A 180 -14.63 -21.27 -4.66
CA PHE A 180 -16.02 -21.08 -5.03
C PHE A 180 -17.01 -21.35 -3.88
N ASP A 181 -16.53 -21.83 -2.74
CA ASP A 181 -17.33 -22.11 -1.53
C ASP A 181 -16.76 -21.36 -0.32
N TYR A 182 -16.36 -20.11 -0.56
CA TYR A 182 -15.63 -19.33 0.42
C TYR A 182 -16.52 -18.94 1.60
N ASN A 183 -16.10 -19.31 2.81
CA ASN A 183 -16.76 -18.92 4.05
C ASN A 183 -16.15 -17.63 4.62
N ASP A 184 -16.92 -16.53 4.51
CA ASP A 184 -16.50 -15.20 4.97
C ASP A 184 -16.37 -15.08 6.50
N GLU A 185 -17.02 -15.96 7.27
CA GLU A 185 -16.89 -15.99 8.74
C GLU A 185 -15.54 -16.58 9.17
N GLU A 186 -15.11 -17.67 8.52
CA GLU A 186 -13.85 -18.34 8.84
C GLU A 186 -12.62 -17.62 8.29
N LYS A 187 -12.80 -16.76 7.27
CA LYS A 187 -11.74 -16.02 6.58
C LYS A 187 -10.58 -16.91 6.11
N LYS A 188 -10.88 -18.17 5.84
CA LYS A 188 -9.90 -19.18 5.44
C LYS A 188 -10.09 -19.47 3.96
N PHE A 189 -9.07 -19.12 3.18
CA PHE A 189 -9.04 -19.39 1.75
C PHE A 189 -8.71 -20.86 1.49
N ASN A 190 -9.67 -21.62 0.96
CA ASN A 190 -9.51 -23.03 0.62
C ASN A 190 -9.66 -23.20 -0.91
N ALA A 191 -8.53 -23.11 -1.61
CA ALA A 191 -8.52 -23.13 -3.06
C ALA A 191 -9.11 -24.44 -3.63
N SER A 192 -10.20 -24.31 -4.38
CA SER A 192 -10.75 -25.36 -5.24
C SER A 192 -9.94 -25.50 -6.55
N ILE A 193 -9.41 -24.40 -7.05
CA ILE A 193 -8.52 -24.33 -8.22
C ILE A 193 -7.27 -23.55 -7.80
N MET A 194 -6.09 -24.08 -8.13
CA MET A 194 -4.79 -23.49 -7.84
C MET A 194 -3.96 -23.33 -9.09
N LEU A 195 -3.02 -22.39 -9.07
CA LEU A 195 -2.02 -22.16 -10.12
C LEU A 195 -2.62 -21.87 -11.50
N ASP A 196 -3.77 -21.20 -11.55
CA ASP A 196 -4.39 -20.77 -12.80
C ASP A 196 -3.58 -19.62 -13.41
N LYS A 197 -3.01 -19.81 -14.60
CA LYS A 197 -2.19 -18.81 -15.29
C LYS A 197 -3.02 -17.85 -16.15
N ASP A 198 -4.23 -18.24 -16.54
CA ASP A 198 -5.07 -17.48 -17.46
C ASP A 198 -5.99 -16.51 -16.71
N GLY A 199 -6.35 -16.85 -15.47
CA GLY A 199 -7.24 -16.03 -14.64
C GLY A 199 -8.68 -16.07 -15.12
N ILE A 200 -9.08 -17.10 -15.87
CA ILE A 200 -10.44 -17.28 -16.38
C ILE A 200 -10.96 -18.62 -15.89
N GLN A 201 -12.10 -18.60 -15.20
CA GLN A 201 -12.76 -19.81 -14.73
C GLN A 201 -14.26 -19.77 -14.96
N THR A 202 -14.85 -20.93 -15.19
CA THR A 202 -16.30 -21.09 -15.30
C THR A 202 -16.80 -21.96 -14.16
N HIS A 203 -17.87 -21.53 -13.49
CA HIS A 203 -18.48 -22.29 -12.41
C HIS A 203 -20.00 -22.33 -12.53
N LYS A 204 -20.61 -23.41 -12.02
CA LYS A 204 -22.04 -23.66 -12.08
C LYS A 204 -22.63 -23.51 -10.69
N PHE A 205 -23.63 -22.65 -10.56
CA PHE A 205 -24.27 -22.35 -9.29
C PHE A 205 -25.71 -22.83 -9.25
N GLU A 206 -26.10 -23.36 -8.09
CA GLU A 206 -27.50 -23.56 -7.74
C GLU A 206 -28.16 -22.21 -7.40
N PRO A 207 -29.50 -22.10 -7.47
CA PRO A 207 -30.19 -20.92 -6.99
C PRO A 207 -29.85 -20.61 -5.53
N GLY A 208 -29.53 -19.36 -5.21
CA GLY A 208 -29.10 -18.97 -3.87
C GLY A 208 -28.03 -17.88 -3.86
N GLN A 209 -27.52 -17.60 -2.67
CA GLN A 209 -26.37 -16.72 -2.46
C GLN A 209 -25.09 -17.54 -2.39
N HIS A 210 -24.06 -17.09 -3.11
CA HIS A 210 -22.76 -17.72 -3.18
C HIS A 210 -21.68 -16.69 -2.91
N THR A 211 -20.67 -17.06 -2.14
CA THR A 211 -19.50 -16.22 -1.88
C THR A 211 -18.28 -16.91 -2.46
N ILE A 212 -17.55 -16.18 -3.29
CA ILE A 212 -16.38 -16.66 -4.01
C ILE A 212 -15.20 -15.80 -3.60
N ALA A 213 -14.08 -16.41 -3.28
CA ALA A 213 -12.82 -15.72 -3.10
C ALA A 213 -11.87 -16.04 -4.26
N ILE A 214 -11.23 -15.00 -4.79
CA ILE A 214 -10.24 -15.09 -5.85
C ILE A 214 -8.94 -14.53 -5.30
N LYS A 215 -7.86 -15.29 -5.41
CA LYS A 215 -6.53 -14.88 -4.98
C LYS A 215 -5.62 -14.71 -6.20
N ALA A 216 -4.90 -13.60 -6.28
CA ALA A 216 -3.79 -13.41 -7.20
C ALA A 216 -2.48 -13.46 -6.41
N ILE A 217 -1.47 -14.14 -6.95
CA ILE A 217 -0.11 -14.20 -6.40
C ILE A 217 0.85 -13.66 -7.45
N ASP A 218 1.70 -12.72 -7.04
CA ASP A 218 2.72 -12.14 -7.92
C ASP A 218 4.05 -12.92 -7.89
N ASN A 219 4.99 -12.53 -8.75
CA ASN A 219 6.29 -13.18 -8.87
C ASN A 219 7.20 -13.01 -7.64
N GLU A 220 6.81 -12.17 -6.68
CA GLU A 220 7.50 -11.98 -5.40
C GLU A 220 6.79 -12.71 -4.24
N GLY A 221 5.71 -13.44 -4.55
CA GLY A 221 4.92 -14.19 -3.58
C GLY A 221 3.95 -13.33 -2.77
N LEU A 222 3.73 -12.06 -3.14
CA LEU A 222 2.69 -11.24 -2.54
C LEU A 222 1.32 -11.63 -3.07
N GLU A 223 0.35 -11.68 -2.17
CA GLU A 223 -1.02 -12.05 -2.50
C GLU A 223 -2.01 -10.90 -2.33
N ALA A 224 -3.03 -10.89 -3.19
CA ALA A 224 -4.25 -10.11 -3.04
C ALA A 224 -5.46 -11.03 -3.18
N ILE A 225 -6.48 -10.79 -2.35
CA ILE A 225 -7.73 -11.56 -2.37
C ILE A 225 -8.88 -10.58 -2.65
N GLU A 226 -9.72 -10.94 -3.62
CA GLU A 226 -10.99 -10.27 -3.91
C GLU A 226 -12.12 -11.25 -3.58
N VAL A 227 -13.11 -10.78 -2.82
CA VAL A 227 -14.30 -11.57 -2.48
C VAL A 227 -15.48 -11.05 -3.27
N VAL A 228 -16.15 -11.94 -3.99
CA VAL A 228 -17.30 -11.65 -4.82
C VAL A 228 -18.52 -12.39 -4.28
N ARG A 229 -19.60 -11.65 -4.05
CA ARG A 229 -20.89 -12.21 -3.65
C ARG A 229 -21.82 -12.20 -4.84
N VAL A 230 -22.41 -13.36 -5.12
CA VAL A 230 -23.29 -13.57 -6.27
C VAL A 230 -24.62 -14.10 -5.78
N LYS A 231 -25.70 -13.49 -6.26
CA LYS A 231 -27.06 -13.98 -6.05
C LYS A 231 -27.61 -14.56 -7.34
N VAL A 232 -28.08 -15.79 -7.28
CA VAL A 232 -28.60 -16.56 -8.42
C VAL A 232 -30.10 -16.79 -8.22
N ASN A 233 -30.93 -15.93 -8.83
CA ASN A 233 -32.40 -15.97 -8.73
C ASN A 233 -33.10 -16.04 -10.11
N GLY A 234 -32.41 -16.55 -11.14
CA GLY A 234 -32.85 -16.53 -12.54
C GLY A 234 -32.11 -15.50 -13.40
N GLU A 235 -31.53 -14.49 -12.75
CA GLU A 235 -30.48 -13.61 -13.26
C GLU A 235 -29.34 -13.55 -12.22
N VAL A 236 -28.16 -13.11 -12.66
CA VAL A 236 -26.96 -13.00 -11.83
C VAL A 236 -26.77 -11.55 -11.39
N GLU A 237 -26.85 -11.32 -10.08
CA GLU A 237 -26.60 -10.01 -9.47
C GLU A 237 -25.32 -10.09 -8.62
N ARG A 238 -24.43 -9.10 -8.79
CA ARG A 238 -23.28 -8.89 -7.90
C ARG A 238 -23.72 -7.97 -6.75
N GLU A 239 -23.48 -8.41 -5.52
CA GLU A 239 -23.76 -7.64 -4.29
C GLU A 239 -22.57 -6.78 -3.87
#